data_AF-A0A944YSZ9-F1
#
_entry.id   AF-A0A944YSZ9-F1
#
_cell.length_a   1.000
_cell.length_b   1.000
_cell.length_c   1.000
_cell.angle_alpha   90.00
_cell.angle_beta   90.00
_cell.angle_gamma   90.00
#
_symmetry.space_group_name_H-M   'P 1'
#
loop_
_entity.id
_entity.type
_entity.pdbx_description
1 polymer ?
#
loop_
_entity_poly.entity_id
_entity_poly.type
_entity_poly.pdbx_seq_one_letter_code
_entity_poly.pdbx_strand_id
1 'polypeptide(L)'
;MKAVKLIIVLGLIISTQLFANEKIEVEDGHYGEAFWDGNTFVQKCVDSSKLEDNIISAFVDGEWQEFELTDFPEMFMTWNVKERIGTLEGIIKGEMPNLEGPHNAIVATHGYRREDSRFEVNNAIKGCGFLPKRGKIKEINQMLADTDTLHFMKKLEILTGMYEKADSLFDLNKQISLELYANPDRGTQTFLNQMTDPTSVMVFMAIPTFKLKTIAYLLHPENPELTDYEKDVVEYINRIHSYFHGEFSQEFIAVIYNVVEVYNSSPGNKNGRGTLLVP
;
A
#
# COMPACT_ATOMS: atom_id res chain seq x y z
N MET A 1 -59.78 20.66 40.69
CA MET A 1 -59.46 21.49 39.51
C MET A 1 -57.99 21.27 39.14
N LYS A 2 -57.75 20.76 37.92
CA LYS A 2 -56.50 20.78 37.11
C LYS A 2 -55.22 20.25 37.79
N ALA A 3 -54.77 19.01 37.58
CA ALA A 3 -54.23 18.40 36.36
C ALA A 3 -53.04 19.17 35.74
N VAL A 4 -51.82 18.69 35.98
CA VAL A 4 -50.73 18.67 34.99
C VAL A 4 -50.00 17.34 35.16
N LYS A 5 -50.21 16.44 34.20
CA LYS A 5 -49.38 15.25 33.97
C LYS A 5 -48.09 15.74 33.29
N LEU A 6 -46.93 15.54 33.91
CA LEU A 6 -45.66 15.64 33.20
C LEU A 6 -45.24 14.23 32.80
N ILE A 7 -45.42 13.94 31.52
CA ILE A 7 -44.91 12.77 30.83
C ILE A 7 -43.44 13.07 30.53
N ILE A 8 -42.51 12.38 31.18
CA ILE A 8 -41.10 12.34 30.78
C ILE A 8 -40.97 11.15 29.82
N VAL A 9 -40.95 11.44 28.52
CA VAL A 9 -40.60 10.49 27.47
C VAL A 9 -39.12 10.62 27.16
N LEU A 10 -38.52 9.45 26.96
CA LEU A 10 -37.11 9.14 26.67
C LEU A 10 -36.37 10.13 25.78
N GLY A 11 -35.09 10.31 26.13
CA GLY A 11 -34.02 10.67 25.22
C GLY A 11 -32.72 9.99 25.64
N LEU A 12 -32.73 8.66 25.78
CA LEU A 12 -31.49 7.88 25.85
C LEU A 12 -30.93 7.82 24.42
N ILE A 13 -30.17 8.85 24.06
CA ILE A 13 -29.37 8.85 22.84
C ILE A 13 -28.29 7.80 23.05
N ILE A 14 -28.37 6.77 22.22
CA ILE A 14 -27.37 5.75 21.99
C ILE A 14 -26.04 6.46 21.73
N SER A 15 -25.12 6.43 22.70
CA SER A 15 -23.77 7.00 22.58
C SER A 15 -22.80 5.99 21.94
N THR A 16 -23.12 5.53 20.74
CA THR A 16 -22.20 4.73 19.93
C THR A 16 -22.12 5.39 18.56
N GLN A 17 -20.91 5.77 18.14
CA GLN A 17 -20.56 6.48 16.90
C GLN A 17 -20.62 8.00 16.97
N LEU A 18 -19.68 8.61 17.71
CA LEU A 18 -19.24 10.00 17.50
C LEU A 18 -17.80 10.12 18.04
N PHE A 19 -16.91 9.24 17.59
CA PHE A 19 -15.52 9.67 17.44
C PHE A 19 -15.54 10.46 16.15
N ALA A 20 -15.51 11.79 16.31
CA ALA A 20 -15.50 12.71 15.20
C ALA A 20 -14.32 12.35 14.29
N ASN A 21 -14.63 12.11 13.03
CA ASN A 21 -13.72 12.06 11.91
C ASN A 21 -13.08 13.45 11.73
N GLU A 22 -12.25 13.88 12.69
CA GLU A 22 -11.54 15.15 12.62
C GLU A 22 -10.42 15.05 11.58
N LYS A 23 -10.47 15.97 10.61
CA LYS A 23 -9.37 16.25 9.68
C LYS A 23 -8.11 16.50 10.49
N ILE A 24 -7.02 15.79 10.19
CA ILE A 24 -5.71 16.23 10.68
C ILE A 24 -5.35 17.48 9.88
N GLU A 25 -5.58 18.66 10.46
CA GLU A 25 -5.00 19.89 9.93
C GLU A 25 -3.53 19.94 10.36
N VAL A 26 -2.64 19.56 9.44
CA VAL A 26 -1.20 19.77 9.62
C VAL A 26 -0.79 21.01 8.83
N GLU A 27 -0.09 21.91 9.50
CA GLU A 27 0.51 23.07 8.84
C GLU A 27 1.64 22.60 7.91
N ASP A 28 1.56 23.01 6.64
CA ASP A 28 2.63 22.85 5.66
C ASP A 28 3.96 23.48 6.15
N GLY A 29 5.06 23.15 5.48
CA GLY A 29 6.32 23.87 5.63
C GLY A 29 7.25 23.29 6.68
N HIS A 30 6.97 22.08 7.17
CA HIS A 30 7.82 21.31 8.08
C HIS A 30 8.21 19.95 7.48
N TYR A 31 9.03 19.18 8.18
CA TYR A 31 9.40 17.82 7.76
C TYR A 31 8.41 16.74 8.20
N GLY A 32 7.29 17.14 8.82
CA GLY A 32 6.16 16.27 9.16
C GLY A 32 6.24 15.66 10.55
N GLU A 33 6.98 16.29 11.45
CA GLU A 33 7.13 15.95 12.86
C GLU A 33 5.76 15.73 13.53
N ALA A 34 4.73 16.47 13.12
CA ALA A 34 3.36 16.35 13.62
C ALA A 34 2.65 15.03 13.27
N PHE A 35 3.14 14.25 12.30
CA PHE A 35 2.60 12.93 11.99
C PHE A 35 3.12 11.84 12.92
N TRP A 36 4.15 12.12 13.71
CA TRP A 36 4.81 11.15 14.57
C TRP A 36 4.35 11.28 16.02
N ASP A 37 4.18 10.13 16.68
CA ASP A 37 4.07 10.00 18.13
C ASP A 37 5.33 9.30 18.64
N GLY A 38 6.30 10.10 19.09
CA GLY A 38 7.65 9.61 19.36
C GLY A 38 8.31 9.09 18.09
N ASN A 39 8.57 7.77 18.03
CA ASN A 39 9.21 7.10 16.89
C ASN A 39 8.22 6.30 16.01
N THR A 40 6.92 6.43 16.25
CA THR A 40 5.88 5.68 15.51
C THR A 40 4.80 6.63 14.98
N PHE A 41 3.84 6.10 14.23
CA PHE A 41 2.66 6.86 13.80
C PHE A 41 1.46 5.93 13.56
N VAL A 42 0.28 6.55 13.47
CA VAL A 42 -0.96 5.95 12.96
C VAL A 42 -1.49 6.83 11.84
N GLN A 43 -1.72 6.25 10.66
CA GLN A 43 -2.32 6.97 9.53
C GLN A 43 -3.82 7.15 9.78
N LYS A 44 -4.26 8.37 10.11
CA LYS A 44 -5.67 8.64 10.46
C LYS A 44 -6.54 9.05 9.29
N CYS A 45 -5.98 9.24 8.09
CA CYS A 45 -6.73 9.54 6.87
C CYS A 45 -7.25 8.29 6.15
N VAL A 46 -7.09 7.10 6.74
CA VAL A 46 -7.53 5.81 6.19
C VAL A 46 -8.21 5.00 7.30
N ASP A 47 -9.31 4.32 6.95
CA ASP A 47 -9.96 3.30 7.77
C ASP A 47 -10.03 1.98 6.99
N SER A 48 -9.33 0.98 7.53
CA SER A 48 -9.13 -0.36 6.97
C SER A 48 -10.09 -1.41 7.52
N SER A 49 -11.04 -1.02 8.38
CA SER A 49 -11.93 -1.94 9.10
C SER A 49 -12.81 -2.81 8.19
N LYS A 50 -13.09 -2.35 6.97
CA LYS A 50 -13.90 -3.07 5.96
C LYS A 50 -13.08 -3.74 4.85
N LEU A 51 -11.76 -3.90 5.03
CA LEU A 51 -10.92 -4.52 3.99
C LEU A 51 -11.31 -5.97 3.66
N GLU A 52 -11.93 -6.71 4.58
CA GLU A 52 -12.44 -8.06 4.30
C GLU A 52 -13.64 -8.06 3.34
N ASP A 53 -14.38 -6.94 3.29
CA ASP A 53 -15.48 -6.72 2.36
C ASP A 53 -15.00 -6.06 1.05
N ASN A 54 -13.68 -5.97 0.82
CA ASN A 54 -13.05 -5.24 -0.29
C ASN A 54 -13.46 -3.76 -0.33
N ILE A 55 -13.62 -3.12 0.84
CA ILE A 55 -13.90 -1.69 0.95
C ILE A 55 -12.81 -1.04 1.80
N ILE A 56 -12.31 0.11 1.36
CA ILE A 56 -11.44 0.98 2.15
C ILE A 56 -12.07 2.35 2.25
N SER A 57 -12.11 2.92 3.46
CA SER A 57 -12.56 4.30 3.63
C SER A 57 -11.34 5.21 3.74
N ALA A 58 -11.39 6.38 3.12
CA ALA A 58 -10.28 7.32 3.14
C ALA A 58 -10.76 8.77 3.10
N PHE A 59 -9.99 9.66 3.73
CA PHE A 59 -10.18 11.10 3.64
C PHE A 59 -9.48 11.63 2.38
N VAL A 60 -10.27 11.91 1.35
CA VAL A 60 -9.79 12.30 0.01
C VAL A 60 -10.51 13.58 -0.40
N ASP A 61 -9.75 14.55 -0.93
CA ASP A 61 -10.29 15.84 -1.37
C ASP A 61 -11.13 16.59 -0.31
N GLY A 62 -10.82 16.38 0.97
CA GLY A 62 -11.48 17.05 2.09
C GLY A 62 -12.72 16.34 2.64
N GLU A 63 -13.06 15.15 2.14
CA GLU A 63 -14.22 14.38 2.59
C GLU A 63 -13.87 12.90 2.81
N TRP A 64 -14.53 12.26 3.77
CA TRP A 64 -14.45 10.81 3.93
C TRP A 64 -15.29 10.11 2.87
N GLN A 65 -14.66 9.21 2.13
CA GLN A 65 -15.25 8.47 1.02
C GLN A 65 -14.96 6.97 1.18
N GLU A 66 -15.87 6.13 0.71
CA GLU A 66 -15.66 4.68 0.61
C GLU A 66 -15.25 4.32 -0.83
N PHE A 67 -14.27 3.43 -0.95
CA PHE A 67 -13.77 2.94 -2.23
C PHE A 67 -13.87 1.41 -2.26
N GLU A 68 -14.53 0.88 -3.28
CA GLU A 68 -14.51 -0.56 -3.57
C GLU A 68 -13.16 -0.92 -4.19
N LEU A 69 -12.57 -2.03 -3.73
CA LEU A 69 -11.31 -2.54 -4.27
C LEU A 69 -11.59 -3.46 -5.47
N THR A 70 -10.75 -3.33 -6.49
CA THR A 70 -10.90 -4.06 -7.75
C THR A 70 -9.70 -4.95 -8.01
N ASP A 71 -9.98 -6.17 -8.49
CA ASP A 71 -8.94 -7.12 -8.83
C ASP A 71 -8.21 -6.69 -10.11
N PHE A 72 -6.92 -7.01 -10.19
CA PHE A 72 -6.11 -6.78 -11.36
C PHE A 72 -6.71 -7.52 -12.58
N PRO A 73 -6.84 -6.87 -13.74
CA PRO A 73 -7.27 -7.55 -14.95
C PRO A 73 -6.21 -8.57 -15.38
N GLU A 74 -6.66 -9.66 -16.02
CA GLU A 74 -5.80 -10.76 -16.49
C GLU A 74 -4.58 -10.27 -17.29
N MET A 75 -4.76 -9.24 -18.12
CA MET A 75 -3.66 -8.68 -18.92
C MET A 75 -2.56 -8.03 -18.07
N PHE A 76 -2.92 -7.41 -16.94
CA PHE A 76 -1.94 -6.87 -16.00
C PHE A 76 -1.20 -8.01 -15.31
N MET A 77 -1.93 -9.00 -14.78
CA MET A 77 -1.34 -10.13 -14.07
C MET A 77 -0.42 -10.96 -14.95
N THR A 78 -0.86 -11.28 -16.17
CA THR A 78 -0.05 -12.04 -17.14
C THR A 78 1.25 -11.33 -17.47
N TRP A 79 1.20 -10.02 -17.75
CA TRP A 79 2.40 -9.24 -18.00
C TRP A 79 3.31 -9.20 -16.77
N ASN A 80 2.76 -8.85 -15.61
CA ASN A 80 3.52 -8.65 -14.39
C ASN A 80 4.24 -9.93 -13.94
N VAL A 81 3.52 -11.06 -13.88
CA VAL A 81 4.08 -12.37 -13.51
C VAL A 81 5.15 -12.80 -14.50
N LYS A 82 4.87 -12.69 -15.82
CA LYS A 82 5.83 -13.09 -16.86
C LYS A 82 7.14 -12.31 -16.76
N GLU A 83 7.07 -10.99 -16.65
CA GLU A 83 8.27 -10.15 -16.58
C GLU A 83 9.07 -10.38 -15.28
N ARG A 84 8.39 -10.65 -14.15
CA ARG A 84 9.06 -10.99 -12.89
C ARG A 84 9.77 -12.34 -12.96
N ILE A 85 9.13 -13.36 -13.51
CA ILE A 85 9.76 -14.66 -13.74
C ILE A 85 10.96 -14.50 -14.67
N GLY A 86 10.80 -13.78 -15.80
CA GLY A 86 11.90 -13.50 -16.72
C GLY A 86 13.08 -12.77 -16.06
N THR A 87 12.80 -11.82 -15.17
CA THR A 87 13.84 -11.12 -14.39
C THR A 87 14.60 -12.09 -13.47
N LEU A 88 13.89 -12.96 -12.75
CA LEU A 88 14.53 -13.95 -11.88
C LEU A 88 15.36 -14.97 -12.68
N GLU A 89 14.87 -15.41 -13.84
CA GLU A 89 15.61 -16.29 -14.75
C GLU A 89 16.88 -15.61 -15.31
N GLY A 90 16.82 -14.32 -15.62
CA GLY A 90 17.96 -13.52 -16.03
C GLY A 90 19.02 -13.43 -14.92
N ILE A 91 18.60 -13.11 -13.69
CA ILE A 91 19.50 -13.08 -12.52
C ILE A 91 20.18 -14.44 -12.30
N ILE A 92 19.44 -15.54 -12.46
CA ILE A 92 20.01 -16.90 -12.38
C ILE A 92 21.12 -17.12 -13.43
N LYS A 93 21.03 -16.48 -14.59
CA LYS A 93 22.03 -16.52 -15.66
C LYS A 93 23.16 -15.49 -15.50
N GLY A 94 23.13 -14.68 -14.44
CA GLY A 94 24.09 -13.61 -14.17
C GLY A 94 23.79 -12.30 -14.88
N GLU A 95 22.56 -12.11 -15.37
CA GLU A 95 22.11 -10.86 -15.97
C GLU A 95 21.69 -9.87 -14.88
N MET A 96 22.00 -8.59 -15.07
CA MET A 96 21.56 -7.54 -14.16
C MET A 96 20.08 -7.23 -14.42
N PRO A 97 19.25 -7.11 -13.37
CA PRO A 97 17.86 -6.74 -13.53
C PRO A 97 17.75 -5.30 -14.05
N ASN A 98 16.72 -5.08 -14.86
CA ASN A 98 16.37 -3.77 -15.36
C ASN A 98 15.65 -2.92 -14.29
N LEU A 99 15.70 -1.59 -14.44
CA LEU A 99 14.95 -0.68 -13.56
C LEU A 99 13.49 -0.56 -14.01
N GLU A 100 13.20 -0.73 -15.28
CA GLU A 100 11.84 -0.71 -15.84
C GLU A 100 11.09 -2.04 -15.59
N GLY A 101 9.78 -2.05 -15.85
CA GLY A 101 8.94 -3.23 -15.68
C GLY A 101 8.09 -3.22 -14.40
N PRO A 102 7.52 -4.38 -14.01
CA PRO A 102 6.48 -4.46 -12.98
C PRO A 102 7.00 -4.32 -11.55
N HIS A 103 8.31 -4.46 -11.32
CA HIS A 103 8.88 -4.30 -9.98
C HIS A 103 8.92 -2.84 -9.55
N ASN A 104 9.17 -1.90 -10.47
CA ASN A 104 9.32 -0.50 -10.10
C ASN A 104 8.16 0.33 -10.65
N ALA A 105 7.31 0.80 -9.74
CA ALA A 105 6.26 1.75 -10.08
C ALA A 105 6.75 3.18 -9.84
N ILE A 106 6.34 4.06 -10.74
CA ILE A 106 6.43 5.52 -10.60
C ILE A 106 5.16 5.93 -9.83
N VAL A 107 5.30 6.29 -8.56
CA VAL A 107 4.19 6.59 -7.64
C VAL A 107 4.02 8.09 -7.51
N ALA A 108 2.95 8.62 -8.08
CA ALA A 108 2.51 9.99 -7.93
C ALA A 108 1.60 10.16 -6.71
N THR A 109 1.84 11.20 -5.92
CA THR A 109 1.11 11.54 -4.69
C THR A 109 0.96 13.06 -4.58
N HIS A 110 -0.01 13.53 -3.79
CA HIS A 110 -0.18 14.93 -3.41
C HIS A 110 -0.69 15.02 -1.97
N GLY A 111 -0.62 16.20 -1.33
CA GLY A 111 -1.28 16.42 -0.04
C GLY A 111 -0.56 17.36 0.91
N TYR A 112 0.78 17.38 0.91
CA TYR A 112 1.55 18.15 1.89
C TYR A 112 2.71 18.91 1.25
N ARG A 113 2.92 20.18 1.61
CA ARG A 113 4.07 20.96 1.13
C ARG A 113 5.21 20.90 2.14
N ARG A 114 6.22 20.07 1.87
CA ARG A 114 7.43 19.99 2.71
C ARG A 114 8.24 21.29 2.67
N GLU A 115 8.95 21.59 3.75
CA GLU A 115 9.71 22.83 3.97
C GLU A 115 10.58 23.25 2.78
N ASP A 116 11.25 22.29 2.14
CA ASP A 116 12.17 22.51 1.02
C ASP A 116 11.51 22.50 -0.37
N SER A 117 10.17 22.50 -0.42
CA SER A 117 9.39 22.42 -1.66
C SER A 117 8.38 23.56 -1.80
N ARG A 118 8.16 23.97 -3.05
CA ARG A 118 7.04 24.85 -3.43
C ARG A 118 5.80 24.09 -3.88
N PHE A 119 5.90 22.78 -4.04
CA PHE A 119 4.86 21.92 -4.60
C PHE A 119 4.50 20.80 -3.63
N GLU A 120 3.21 20.47 -3.58
CA GLU A 120 2.65 19.32 -2.85
C GLU A 120 2.70 18.03 -3.68
N VAL A 121 2.76 18.16 -5.00
CA VAL A 121 2.84 17.03 -5.93
C VAL A 121 4.23 16.41 -5.85
N ASN A 122 4.26 15.08 -5.83
CA ASN A 122 5.49 14.31 -5.78
C ASN A 122 5.43 13.10 -6.71
N ASN A 123 6.60 12.64 -7.10
CA ASN A 123 6.75 11.37 -7.79
C ASN A 123 7.98 10.63 -7.28
N ALA A 124 7.81 9.37 -6.88
CA ALA A 124 8.88 8.53 -6.39
C ALA A 124 8.84 7.16 -7.08
N ILE A 125 10.02 6.63 -7.42
CA ILE A 125 10.15 5.25 -7.86
C ILE A 125 10.09 4.36 -6.61
N LYS A 126 9.18 3.39 -6.61
CA LYS A 126 8.97 2.46 -5.50
C LYS A 126 9.07 1.03 -6.01
N GLY A 127 9.93 0.24 -5.34
CA GLY A 127 9.94 -1.21 -5.49
C GLY A 127 8.61 -1.78 -4.98
N CYS A 128 7.97 -2.58 -5.81
CA CYS A 128 6.61 -3.07 -5.61
C CYS A 128 6.58 -4.60 -5.64
N GLY A 129 5.69 -5.17 -4.85
CA GLY A 129 5.37 -6.60 -4.84
C GLY A 129 3.88 -6.84 -4.67
N PHE A 130 3.50 -8.11 -4.59
CA PHE A 130 2.14 -8.53 -4.26
C PHE A 130 2.03 -8.89 -2.79
N LEU A 131 0.89 -8.57 -2.20
CA LEU A 131 0.55 -9.05 -0.86
C LEU A 131 -0.02 -10.47 -0.94
N PRO A 132 0.35 -11.40 -0.05
CA PRO A 132 -0.35 -12.66 0.12
C PRO A 132 -1.82 -12.47 0.46
N LYS A 133 -2.64 -13.42 0.04
CA LYS A 133 -4.01 -13.53 0.56
C LYS A 133 -3.95 -13.64 2.08
N ARG A 134 -4.93 -13.06 2.76
CA ARG A 134 -5.06 -13.09 4.23
C ARG A 134 -4.93 -14.51 4.80
N GLY A 135 -5.58 -15.50 4.19
CA GLY A 135 -5.49 -16.90 4.62
C GLY A 135 -4.15 -17.60 4.35
N LYS A 136 -3.20 -16.95 3.65
CA LYS A 136 -1.90 -17.50 3.25
C LYS A 136 -0.70 -16.79 3.89
N ILE A 137 -0.89 -15.58 4.41
CA ILE A 137 0.23 -14.74 4.84
C ILE A 137 1.10 -15.39 5.92
N LYS A 138 0.50 -16.03 6.93
CA LYS A 138 1.23 -16.74 8.00
C LYS A 138 2.04 -17.93 7.47
N GLU A 139 1.45 -18.71 6.55
CA GLU A 139 2.14 -19.83 5.89
C GLU A 139 3.35 -19.33 5.09
N ILE A 140 3.20 -18.20 4.39
CA ILE A 140 4.27 -17.61 3.59
C ILE A 140 5.36 -16.99 4.47
N ASN A 141 5.01 -16.29 5.56
CA ASN A 141 6.00 -15.78 6.51
C ASN A 141 6.84 -16.90 7.10
N GLN A 142 6.20 -18.00 7.53
CA GLN A 142 6.90 -19.17 8.04
C GLN A 142 7.82 -19.78 6.97
N MET A 143 7.34 -19.93 5.73
CA MET A 143 8.16 -20.46 4.63
C MET A 143 9.39 -19.59 4.36
N LEU A 144 9.22 -18.26 4.34
CA LEU A 144 10.33 -17.32 4.14
C LEU A 144 11.32 -17.39 5.29
N ALA A 145 10.85 -17.54 6.53
CA ALA A 145 11.71 -17.71 7.71
C ALA A 145 12.49 -19.03 7.67
N ASP A 146 11.84 -20.13 7.30
CA ASP A 146 12.48 -21.46 7.25
C ASP A 146 13.52 -21.58 6.13
N THR A 147 13.45 -20.71 5.12
CA THR A 147 14.30 -20.76 3.93
C THR A 147 15.25 -19.57 3.80
N ASP A 148 15.32 -18.68 4.80
CA ASP A 148 16.12 -17.45 4.78
C ASP A 148 17.64 -17.68 4.75
N THR A 149 18.12 -18.83 5.23
CA THR A 149 19.53 -19.21 5.23
C THR A 149 19.93 -20.00 3.98
N LEU A 150 18.99 -20.32 3.08
CA LEU A 150 19.31 -21.03 1.85
C LEU A 150 20.21 -20.19 0.94
N HIS A 151 21.01 -20.90 0.14
CA HIS A 151 21.82 -20.26 -0.91
C HIS A 151 20.92 -19.42 -1.83
N PHE A 152 21.39 -18.24 -2.23
CA PHE A 152 20.62 -17.26 -3.00
C PHE A 152 19.89 -17.86 -4.21
N MET A 153 20.54 -18.76 -4.96
CA MET A 153 19.91 -19.44 -6.11
C MET A 153 18.67 -20.27 -5.73
N LYS A 154 18.67 -20.92 -4.56
CA LYS A 154 17.50 -21.63 -4.04
C LYS A 154 16.39 -20.69 -3.60
N LYS A 155 16.75 -19.51 -3.08
CA LYS A 155 15.78 -18.46 -2.81
C LYS A 155 15.09 -18.00 -4.08
N LEU A 156 15.84 -17.79 -5.17
CA LEU A 156 15.26 -17.42 -6.47
C LEU A 156 14.31 -18.49 -7.01
N GLU A 157 14.64 -19.79 -6.91
CA GLU A 157 13.73 -20.87 -7.27
C GLU A 157 12.40 -20.81 -6.50
N ILE A 158 12.46 -20.53 -5.19
CA ILE A 158 11.28 -20.37 -4.33
C ILE A 158 10.43 -19.18 -4.79
N LEU A 159 11.06 -18.02 -5.03
CA LEU A 159 10.37 -16.82 -5.50
C LEU A 159 9.72 -17.02 -6.86
N THR A 160 10.40 -17.69 -7.79
CA THR A 160 9.82 -18.07 -9.09
C THR A 160 8.57 -18.94 -8.88
N GLY A 161 8.66 -19.96 -8.01
CA GLY A 161 7.52 -20.82 -7.68
C GLY A 161 6.34 -20.08 -7.02
N MET A 162 6.59 -18.97 -6.32
CA MET A 162 5.53 -18.09 -5.83
C MET A 162 4.81 -17.38 -6.98
N TYR A 163 5.55 -16.82 -7.93
CA TYR A 163 4.97 -16.16 -9.11
C TYR A 163 4.22 -17.12 -10.03
N GLU A 164 4.70 -18.35 -10.22
CA GLU A 164 3.99 -19.40 -10.95
C GLU A 164 2.64 -19.76 -10.33
N LYS A 165 2.44 -19.45 -9.04
CA LYS A 165 1.22 -19.72 -8.27
C LYS A 165 0.50 -18.45 -7.87
N ALA A 166 0.76 -17.33 -8.54
CA ALA A 166 0.33 -15.99 -8.14
C ALA A 166 -1.17 -15.94 -7.77
N ASP A 167 -2.05 -16.46 -8.63
CA ASP A 167 -3.51 -16.44 -8.43
C ASP A 167 -3.98 -17.13 -7.12
N SER A 168 -3.21 -18.11 -6.65
CA SER A 168 -3.54 -18.86 -5.43
C SER A 168 -2.91 -18.28 -4.18
N LEU A 169 -1.80 -17.55 -4.31
CA LEU A 169 -1.00 -17.05 -3.19
C LEU A 169 -1.28 -15.59 -2.88
N PHE A 170 -1.48 -14.76 -3.90
CA PHE A 170 -1.52 -13.31 -3.77
C PHE A 170 -2.94 -12.75 -3.82
N ASP A 171 -3.10 -11.63 -3.12
CA ASP A 171 -4.25 -10.76 -3.19
C ASP A 171 -4.17 -9.95 -4.49
N LEU A 172 -5.23 -10.02 -5.29
CA LEU A 172 -5.25 -9.46 -6.64
C LEU A 172 -5.72 -8.01 -6.67
N ASN A 173 -5.93 -7.37 -5.52
CA ASN A 173 -6.29 -5.95 -5.48
C ASN A 173 -5.31 -5.11 -4.64
N LYS A 174 -4.08 -5.62 -4.42
CA LYS A 174 -3.05 -4.94 -3.59
C LYS A 174 -1.67 -5.00 -4.22
N GLN A 175 -1.02 -3.84 -4.32
CA GLN A 175 0.44 -3.74 -4.45
C GLN A 175 1.04 -3.35 -3.10
N ILE A 176 2.26 -3.79 -2.82
CA ILE A 176 2.97 -3.46 -1.58
C ILE A 176 4.31 -2.81 -1.86
N SER A 177 4.80 -1.99 -0.93
CA SER A 177 6.13 -1.39 -0.95
C SER A 177 6.63 -1.10 0.46
N LEU A 178 7.84 -0.58 0.56
CA LEU A 178 8.43 -0.07 1.79
C LEU A 178 8.69 1.44 1.67
N GLU A 179 8.42 2.16 2.76
CA GLU A 179 8.88 3.53 2.94
C GLU A 179 10.16 3.51 3.79
N LEU A 180 11.31 3.60 3.11
CA LEU A 180 12.62 3.31 3.70
C LEU A 180 13.26 4.49 4.44
N TYR A 181 12.88 5.73 4.10
CA TYR A 181 13.64 6.92 4.50
C TYR A 181 12.84 7.88 5.37
N ALA A 182 11.54 7.65 5.57
CA ALA A 182 10.74 8.47 6.46
C ALA A 182 11.07 8.13 7.92
N ASN A 183 11.34 9.16 8.72
CA ASN A 183 11.60 9.07 10.15
C ASN A 183 11.11 10.35 10.85
N PRO A 184 11.07 10.39 12.20
CA PRO A 184 10.57 11.54 12.94
C PRO A 184 11.26 12.88 12.63
N ASP A 185 12.56 12.85 12.30
CA ASP A 185 13.31 14.06 11.96
C ASP A 185 13.13 14.48 10.48
N ARG A 186 12.68 13.54 9.63
CA ARG A 186 12.52 13.76 8.19
C ARG A 186 11.50 12.82 7.55
N GLY A 187 10.29 13.30 7.33
CA GLY A 187 9.34 12.67 6.43
C GLY A 187 9.77 12.78 4.96
N THR A 188 9.69 11.69 4.21
CA THR A 188 9.79 11.76 2.75
C THR A 188 8.54 12.40 2.17
N GLN A 189 8.65 13.02 1.00
CA GLN A 189 7.49 13.66 0.38
C GLN A 189 6.36 12.66 0.09
N THR A 190 6.67 11.41 -0.28
CA THR A 190 5.66 10.36 -0.46
C THR A 190 4.93 10.04 0.84
N PHE A 191 5.66 9.85 1.93
CA PHE A 191 5.09 9.62 3.26
C PHE A 191 4.15 10.76 3.67
N LEU A 192 4.61 12.01 3.59
CA LEU A 192 3.84 13.18 4.04
C LEU A 192 2.54 13.36 3.23
N ASN A 193 2.63 13.15 1.92
CA ASN A 193 1.45 13.17 1.07
C ASN A 193 0.47 12.07 1.49
N GLN A 194 0.92 10.82 1.62
CA GLN A 194 0.04 9.71 1.98
C GLN A 194 -0.57 9.84 3.38
N MET A 195 0.11 10.52 4.31
CA MET A 195 -0.41 10.83 5.65
C MET A 195 -1.48 11.93 5.66
N THR A 196 -1.59 12.73 4.60
CA THR A 196 -2.57 13.83 4.46
C THR A 196 -3.69 13.51 3.50
N ASP A 197 -3.34 13.01 2.31
CA ASP A 197 -4.24 12.49 1.29
C ASP A 197 -3.69 11.12 0.83
N PRO A 198 -4.38 10.01 1.14
CA PRO A 198 -3.87 8.67 0.87
C PRO A 198 -3.99 8.28 -0.61
N THR A 199 -4.52 9.14 -1.49
CA THR A 199 -4.58 8.82 -2.91
C THR A 199 -3.19 8.72 -3.52
N SER A 200 -3.03 7.73 -4.40
CA SER A 200 -1.84 7.65 -5.22
C SER A 200 -2.13 7.06 -6.59
N VAL A 201 -1.29 7.43 -7.55
CA VAL A 201 -1.32 6.87 -8.89
C VAL A 201 0.00 6.18 -9.17
N MET A 202 -0.05 4.90 -9.49
CA MET A 202 1.12 4.10 -9.83
C MET A 202 1.17 3.91 -11.35
N VAL A 203 2.30 4.22 -11.99
CA VAL A 203 2.53 3.97 -13.42
C VAL A 203 3.78 3.13 -13.60
N PHE A 204 3.72 2.14 -14.49
CA PHE A 204 4.88 1.30 -14.81
C PHE A 204 5.51 1.76 -16.12
N MET A 205 6.82 1.98 -16.11
CA MET A 205 7.57 2.24 -17.34
C MET A 205 7.79 0.90 -18.06
N ALA A 206 6.94 0.57 -19.03
CA ALA A 206 7.03 -0.68 -19.81
C ALA A 206 6.11 -0.62 -21.05
N ILE A 207 6.21 -1.63 -21.93
CA ILE A 207 5.18 -1.91 -22.94
C ILE A 207 4.77 -3.39 -22.79
N PRO A 208 3.50 -3.69 -22.43
CA PRO A 208 2.44 -2.75 -22.08
C PRO A 208 2.77 -1.89 -20.85
N THR A 209 2.12 -0.74 -20.71
CA THR A 209 2.16 0.06 -19.47
C THR A 209 0.76 0.20 -18.90
N PHE A 210 0.70 0.13 -17.58
CA PHE A 210 -0.51 0.20 -16.79
C PHE A 210 -0.42 1.35 -15.82
N LYS A 211 -1.60 1.89 -15.48
CA LYS A 211 -1.78 2.88 -14.43
C LYS A 211 -2.77 2.34 -13.42
N LEU A 212 -2.40 2.35 -12.15
CA LEU A 212 -3.26 1.99 -11.03
C LEU A 212 -3.63 3.28 -10.29
N LYS A 213 -4.89 3.47 -9.94
CA LYS A 213 -5.27 4.43 -8.90
C LYS A 213 -5.57 3.68 -7.62
N THR A 214 -5.02 4.15 -6.53
CA THR A 214 -5.00 3.38 -5.28
C THR A 214 -5.20 4.29 -4.08
N ILE A 215 -5.64 3.68 -2.97
CA ILE A 215 -5.57 4.27 -1.62
C ILE A 215 -4.41 3.62 -0.88
N ALA A 216 -3.41 4.42 -0.51
CA ALA A 216 -2.23 3.99 0.22
C ALA A 216 -2.53 3.86 1.71
N TYR A 217 -2.27 2.68 2.26
CA TYR A 217 -2.38 2.38 3.69
C TYR A 217 -1.00 2.08 4.28
N LEU A 218 -0.57 2.86 5.27
CA LEU A 218 0.76 2.83 5.86
C LEU A 218 0.73 2.20 7.25
N LEU A 219 1.66 1.27 7.49
CA LEU A 219 1.79 0.55 8.74
C LEU A 219 3.22 0.72 9.28
N HIS A 220 3.35 1.39 10.43
CA HIS A 220 4.62 1.46 11.13
C HIS A 220 4.87 0.14 11.92
N PRO A 221 6.06 -0.49 11.82
CA PRO A 221 6.31 -1.79 12.46
C PRO A 221 6.19 -1.74 13.99
N GLU A 222 6.54 -0.61 14.61
CA GLU A 222 6.46 -0.43 16.05
C GLU A 222 5.10 0.11 16.54
N ASN A 223 4.08 0.19 15.69
CA ASN A 223 2.75 0.62 16.12
C ASN A 223 2.11 -0.46 17.02
N PRO A 224 1.85 -0.19 18.32
CA PRO A 224 1.27 -1.19 19.23
C PRO A 224 -0.20 -1.51 18.93
N GLU A 225 -0.87 -0.68 18.16
CA GLU A 225 -2.30 -0.81 17.82
C GLU A 225 -2.56 -1.67 16.58
N LEU A 226 -1.50 -2.18 15.92
CA LEU A 226 -1.67 -3.08 14.78
C LEU A 226 -2.45 -4.34 15.17
N THR A 227 -3.43 -4.68 14.33
CA THR A 227 -4.10 -5.97 14.37
C THR A 227 -3.12 -7.11 14.08
N ASP A 228 -3.49 -8.35 14.43
CA ASP A 228 -2.66 -9.52 14.13
C ASP A 228 -2.39 -9.67 12.63
N TYR A 229 -3.39 -9.37 11.79
CA TYR A 229 -3.21 -9.38 10.34
C TYR A 229 -2.21 -8.32 9.87
N GLU A 230 -2.30 -7.09 10.39
CA GLU A 230 -1.38 -6.03 9.99
C GLU A 230 0.06 -6.30 10.42
N LYS A 231 0.25 -6.95 11.57
CA LYS A 231 1.57 -7.46 11.99
C LYS A 231 2.11 -8.49 10.99
N ASP A 232 1.28 -9.45 10.57
CA ASP A 232 1.68 -10.42 9.55
C ASP A 232 2.03 -9.73 8.21
N VAL A 233 1.33 -8.65 7.87
CA VAL A 233 1.60 -7.84 6.66
C VAL A 233 2.94 -7.10 6.76
N VAL A 234 3.18 -6.39 7.85
CA VAL A 234 4.46 -5.70 8.10
C VAL A 234 5.61 -6.70 8.04
N GLU A 235 5.46 -7.84 8.73
CA GLU A 235 6.46 -8.91 8.74
C GLU A 235 6.72 -9.42 7.32
N TYR A 236 5.66 -9.73 6.55
CA TYR A 236 5.82 -10.25 5.19
C TYR A 236 6.59 -9.28 4.30
N ILE A 237 6.20 -8.00 4.28
CA ILE A 237 6.78 -7.01 3.37
C ILE A 237 8.26 -6.79 3.70
N ASN A 238 8.62 -6.71 4.98
CA ASN A 238 10.01 -6.61 5.41
C ASN A 238 10.79 -7.90 5.12
N ARG A 239 10.22 -9.06 5.44
CA ARG A 239 10.87 -10.36 5.27
C ARG A 239 11.11 -10.67 3.79
N ILE A 240 10.16 -10.43 2.89
CA ILE A 240 10.35 -10.68 1.45
C ILE A 240 11.41 -9.76 0.84
N HIS A 241 11.50 -8.52 1.31
CA HIS A 241 12.55 -7.58 0.92
C HIS A 241 13.93 -8.07 1.39
N SER A 242 14.07 -8.43 2.67
CA SER A 242 15.31 -8.98 3.20
C SER A 242 15.67 -10.35 2.62
N TYR A 243 14.67 -11.16 2.27
CA TYR A 243 14.86 -12.46 1.67
C TYR A 243 15.62 -12.35 0.32
N PHE A 244 15.34 -11.29 -0.44
CA PHE A 244 16.02 -11.00 -1.70
C PHE A 244 17.33 -10.20 -1.53
N HIS A 245 17.32 -9.14 -0.71
CA HIS A 245 18.44 -8.20 -0.61
C HIS A 245 19.46 -8.49 0.51
N GLY A 246 19.13 -9.41 1.42
CA GLY A 246 19.88 -9.64 2.65
C GLY A 246 19.27 -8.92 3.86
N GLU A 247 19.84 -9.18 5.03
CA GLU A 247 19.35 -8.62 6.30
C GLU A 247 19.57 -7.10 6.38
N PHE A 248 18.58 -6.39 6.94
CA PHE A 248 18.66 -4.96 7.25
C PHE A 248 18.62 -4.78 8.77
N SER A 249 19.23 -3.72 9.28
CA SER A 249 19.32 -3.45 10.72
C SER A 249 18.01 -2.99 11.36
N GLN A 250 16.97 -2.77 10.56
CA GLN A 250 15.67 -2.27 11.02
C GLN A 250 14.55 -2.79 10.12
N GLU A 251 13.35 -2.83 10.66
CA GLU A 251 12.12 -2.96 9.86
C GLU A 251 11.70 -1.58 9.36
N PHE A 252 11.14 -1.55 8.16
CA PHE A 252 10.67 -0.36 7.50
C PHE A 252 9.14 -0.27 7.55
N ILE A 253 8.64 0.94 7.35
CA ILE A 253 7.20 1.20 7.20
C ILE A 253 6.69 0.43 5.99
N ALA A 254 5.66 -0.39 6.21
CA ALA A 254 4.96 -1.08 5.14
C ALA A 254 3.94 -0.14 4.48
N VAL A 255 3.87 -0.20 3.15
CA VAL A 255 2.88 0.55 2.36
C VAL A 255 2.06 -0.45 1.55
N ILE A 256 0.74 -0.41 1.71
CA ILE A 256 -0.21 -1.19 0.92
C ILE A 256 -0.96 -0.23 0.01
N TYR A 257 -0.81 -0.40 -1.30
CA TYR A 257 -1.57 0.31 -2.32
C TYR A 257 -2.80 -0.51 -2.68
N ASN A 258 -3.94 -0.16 -2.07
CA ASN A 258 -5.22 -0.81 -2.32
C ASN A 258 -5.80 -0.31 -3.63
N VAL A 259 -6.04 -1.20 -4.57
CA VAL A 259 -6.34 -0.87 -5.97
C VAL A 259 -7.81 -0.56 -6.13
N VAL A 260 -8.10 0.66 -6.59
CA VAL A 260 -9.45 1.14 -6.87
C VAL A 260 -9.71 1.08 -8.37
N GLU A 261 -8.79 1.55 -9.21
CA GLU A 261 -9.00 1.55 -10.66
C GLU A 261 -7.74 1.08 -11.40
N VAL A 262 -7.92 0.34 -12.50
CA VAL A 262 -6.81 -0.07 -13.37
C VAL A 262 -7.02 0.43 -14.80
N TYR A 263 -5.98 0.99 -15.39
CA TYR A 263 -6.00 1.56 -16.73
C TYR A 263 -4.90 0.97 -17.62
N ASN A 264 -5.22 0.75 -18.89
CA ASN A 264 -4.24 0.51 -19.94
C ASN A 264 -3.74 1.84 -20.50
N SER A 265 -2.45 2.12 -20.31
CA SER A 265 -1.78 3.34 -20.78
C SER A 265 -0.77 3.07 -21.90
N SER A 266 -0.83 1.89 -22.52
CA SER A 266 0.16 1.42 -23.49
C SER A 266 0.21 2.29 -24.76
N PRO A 267 1.37 2.90 -25.10
CA PRO A 267 1.49 3.73 -26.31
C PRO A 267 1.27 2.91 -27.58
N GLY A 268 0.78 3.55 -28.64
CA GLY A 268 0.58 2.90 -29.95
C GLY A 268 -0.63 1.96 -30.04
N ASN A 269 -1.35 1.72 -28.93
CA ASN A 269 -2.57 0.92 -28.89
C ASN A 269 -3.81 1.81 -28.79
N LYS A 270 -4.86 1.57 -29.61
CA LYS A 270 -6.14 2.31 -29.52
C LYS A 270 -6.78 2.17 -28.12
N ASN A 271 -6.58 1.03 -27.48
CA ASN A 271 -7.06 0.72 -26.13
C ASN A 271 -6.05 1.09 -25.04
N GLY A 272 -4.90 1.69 -25.38
CA GLY A 272 -3.83 2.06 -24.44
C GLY A 272 -3.71 3.56 -24.18
N ARG A 273 -4.81 4.30 -24.30
CA ARG A 273 -4.83 5.77 -24.16
C ARG A 273 -5.22 6.23 -22.76
N GLY A 274 -4.84 5.45 -21.75
CA GLY A 274 -5.36 5.61 -20.38
C GLY A 274 -6.81 5.15 -20.31
N THR A 275 -7.14 4.04 -20.96
CA THR A 275 -8.50 3.47 -20.97
C THR A 275 -8.71 2.65 -19.70
N LEU A 276 -9.81 2.90 -18.99
CA LEU A 276 -10.21 2.12 -17.82
C LEU A 276 -10.43 0.65 -18.21
N LEU A 277 -9.82 -0.27 -17.48
CA LEU A 277 -9.97 -1.72 -17.65
C LEU A 277 -10.95 -2.30 -16.63
N VAL A 278 -10.78 -1.92 -15.37
CA VAL A 278 -11.69 -2.27 -14.26
C VAL A 278 -11.90 -1.02 -13.40
N PRO A 279 -13.17 -0.71 -13.06
CA PRO A 279 -13.51 0.34 -12.11
C PRO A 279 -13.24 -0.10 -10.68
#